data_AF-A0A2P8QNY1-F1
#
_entry.id   AF-A0A2P8QNY1-F1
#
_cell.length_a   1.000
_cell.length_b   1.000
_cell.length_c   1.000
_cell.angle_alpha   90.00
_cell.angle_beta   90.00
_cell.angle_gamma   90.00
#
_symmetry.space_group_name_H-M   'P 1'
#
loop_
_entity.id
_entity.type
_entity.pdbx_description
1 polymer ?
#
loop_
_entity_poly.entity_id
_entity_poly.type
_entity_poly.pdbx_seq_one_letter_code
_entity_poly.pdbx_strand_id
1 'polypeptide(L)'
;MVTQLNHYPAAIAQAAQRVNELDSQIMAVQQLISREEGNADRLSAFDIDLKNDTQRKARRFEVLLTHQEYQTAVNTLMRLTADKANAIAHLEYLRNQFSVAKLEARLEIAKQLTDFESRELVGL
;
A
#
# COMPACT_ATOMS: atom_id res chain seq x y z
N MET A 1 -23.49 2.21 6.51
CA MET A 1 -24.02 0.84 6.32
C MET A 1 -23.08 -0.11 7.03
N VAL A 2 -23.58 -0.93 7.97
CA VAL A 2 -22.76 -1.93 8.68
C VAL A 2 -22.74 -3.20 7.82
N THR A 3 -21.56 -3.62 7.37
CA THR A 3 -21.35 -4.88 6.66
C THR A 3 -21.65 -6.05 7.60
N GLN A 4 -22.31 -7.11 7.13
CA GLN A 4 -22.53 -8.29 7.99
C GLN A 4 -21.18 -8.96 8.32
N LEU A 5 -21.06 -9.51 9.54
CA LEU A 5 -19.81 -10.07 10.09
C LEU A 5 -19.12 -11.10 9.17
N ASN A 6 -19.90 -11.89 8.43
CA ASN A 6 -19.45 -12.89 7.48
C ASN A 6 -18.77 -12.33 6.22
N HIS A 7 -19.01 -11.06 5.86
CA HIS A 7 -18.41 -10.44 4.67
C HIS A 7 -17.05 -9.79 4.93
N TYR A 8 -16.73 -9.47 6.19
CA TYR A 8 -15.43 -8.85 6.54
C TYR A 8 -14.21 -9.69 6.14
N PRO A 9 -14.17 -11.02 6.33
CA PRO A 9 -13.02 -11.82 5.92
C PRO A 9 -12.70 -11.67 4.43
N ALA A 10 -13.71 -11.74 3.57
CA ALA A 10 -13.54 -11.59 2.13
C ALA A 10 -13.09 -10.16 1.76
N ALA A 11 -13.72 -9.13 2.34
CA ALA A 11 -13.36 -7.73 2.09
C ALA A 11 -11.93 -7.40 2.55
N ILE A 12 -11.53 -7.88 3.73
CA ILE A 12 -10.17 -7.72 4.26
C ILE A 12 -9.16 -8.43 3.36
N ALA A 13 -9.46 -9.65 2.89
CA ALA A 13 -8.58 -10.38 1.98
C ALA A 13 -8.40 -9.65 0.65
N GLN A 14 -9.48 -9.13 0.06
CA GLN A 14 -9.43 -8.33 -1.17
C GLN A 14 -8.62 -7.04 -0.98
N ALA A 15 -8.83 -6.32 0.13
CA ALA A 15 -8.06 -5.12 0.44
C ALA A 15 -6.57 -5.43 0.65
N ALA A 16 -6.23 -6.54 1.31
CA ALA A 16 -4.85 -6.98 1.47
C ALA A 16 -4.21 -7.38 0.13
N GLN A 17 -4.95 -8.07 -0.74
CA GLN A 17 -4.48 -8.39 -2.09
C GLN A 17 -4.19 -7.12 -2.88
N ARG A 18 -5.03 -6.08 -2.78
CA ARG A 18 -4.80 -4.81 -3.45
C ARG A 18 -3.50 -4.14 -3.02
N VAL A 19 -3.15 -4.20 -1.72
CA VAL A 19 -1.86 -3.71 -1.23
C VAL A 19 -0.70 -4.48 -1.87
N ASN A 20 -0.79 -5.81 -1.94
CA ASN A 20 0.25 -6.66 -2.53
C ASN A 20 0.44 -6.40 -4.04
N GLU A 21 -0.65 -6.17 -4.77
CA GLU A 21 -0.61 -5.79 -6.18
C GLU A 21 0.11 -4.46 -6.39
N LEU A 22 -0.20 -3.46 -5.57
CA LEU A 22 0.48 -2.16 -5.59
C LEU A 22 1.96 -2.30 -5.26
N ASP A 23 2.32 -3.14 -4.29
CA ASP A 23 3.71 -3.44 -3.97
C ASP A 23 4.47 -4.06 -5.14
N SER A 24 3.84 -5.02 -5.82
CA SER A 24 4.44 -5.65 -7.00
C SER A 24 4.66 -4.63 -8.13
N GLN A 25 3.71 -3.72 -8.34
CA GLN A 25 3.83 -2.64 -9.33
C GLN A 25 4.93 -1.65 -8.96
N ILE A 26 5.05 -1.29 -7.67
CA ILE A 26 6.13 -0.43 -7.16
C ILE A 26 7.49 -1.07 -7.44
N MET A 27 7.66 -2.36 -7.12
CA MET A 27 8.92 -3.07 -7.36
C MET A 27 9.29 -3.09 -8.85
N ALA A 28 8.32 -3.33 -9.74
CA ALA A 28 8.54 -3.30 -11.18
C ALA A 28 9.00 -1.92 -11.68
N VAL A 29 8.37 -0.84 -11.20
CA VAL A 29 8.74 0.53 -11.58
C VAL A 29 10.11 0.91 -10.99
N GLN A 30 10.44 0.46 -9.78
CA GLN A 30 11.77 0.66 -9.20
C GLN A 30 12.86 0.00 -10.03
N GLN A 31 12.63 -1.22 -10.54
CA GLN A 31 13.57 -1.88 -11.46
C GLN A 31 13.76 -1.09 -12.76
N LEU A 32 12.68 -0.53 -13.32
CA LEU A 32 12.76 0.34 -14.49
C LEU A 32 13.60 1.59 -14.21
N ILE A 33 13.36 2.26 -13.07
CA ILE A 33 14.14 3.42 -12.64
C ILE A 33 15.62 3.06 -12.52
N SER A 34 15.95 1.96 -11.82
CA SER A 34 17.35 1.52 -11.66
C SER A 34 18.02 1.21 -13.01
N ARG A 35 17.28 0.65 -13.97
CA ARG A 35 17.78 0.42 -15.32
C ARG A 35 18.13 1.73 -16.02
N GLU A 36 17.23 2.71 -15.98
CA GLU A 36 17.47 3.99 -16.65
C GLU A 36 18.58 4.81 -15.98
N GLU A 37 18.69 4.73 -14.65
CA GLU A 37 19.83 5.31 -13.92
C GLU A 37 21.15 4.64 -14.31
N GLY A 38 21.17 3.31 -14.43
CA GLY A 38 22.34 2.57 -14.90
C GLY A 38 22.72 2.92 -16.35
N ASN A 39 21.74 3.18 -17.22
CA ASN A 39 21.99 3.66 -18.58
C ASN A 39 22.64 5.05 -18.58
N ALA A 40 22.14 5.97 -17.75
CA ALA A 40 22.71 7.30 -17.60
C ALA A 40 24.13 7.27 -16.99
N ASP A 41 24.35 6.39 -16.00
CA ASP A 41 25.68 6.14 -15.44
C ASP A 41 26.65 5.65 -16.51
N ARG A 42 26.23 4.70 -17.34
CA ARG A 42 27.04 4.22 -18.47
C ARG A 42 27.41 5.35 -19.41
N LEU A 43 26.44 6.19 -19.80
CA LEU A 43 26.69 7.32 -20.71
C LEU A 43 27.70 8.31 -20.13
N SER A 44 27.56 8.67 -18.85
CA SER A 44 28.49 9.59 -18.18
C SER A 44 29.87 8.99 -17.90
N ALA A 45 29.97 7.68 -17.71
CA ALA A 45 31.24 7.01 -17.43
C ALA A 45 32.17 6.95 -18.64
N PHE A 46 31.61 6.82 -19.85
CA PHE A 46 32.37 6.72 -21.11
C PHE A 46 32.51 8.05 -21.86
N ASP A 47 32.01 9.14 -21.29
CA ASP A 47 32.20 10.49 -21.85
C ASP A 47 33.61 11.00 -21.57
N ILE A 48 34.43 11.07 -22.61
CA ILE A 48 35.85 11.43 -22.55
C ILE A 48 36.08 12.90 -22.15
N ASP A 49 35.06 13.75 -22.28
CA ASP A 49 35.15 15.17 -21.96
C ASP A 49 34.95 15.44 -20.45
N LEU A 50 34.45 14.44 -19.70
CA LEU A 50 34.22 14.53 -18.27
C LEU A 50 35.46 14.11 -17.47
N LYS A 51 36.14 15.11 -16.92
CA LYS A 51 37.44 15.00 -16.25
C LYS A 51 37.34 14.67 -14.76
N ASN A 52 36.17 14.84 -14.15
CA ASN A 52 35.97 14.59 -12.72
C ASN A 52 34.58 14.04 -12.39
N ASP A 53 34.42 13.53 -11.18
CA ASP A 53 33.17 12.93 -10.68
C ASP A 53 32.00 13.94 -10.63
N THR A 54 32.27 15.20 -10.31
CA THR A 54 31.26 16.26 -10.31
C THR A 54 30.65 16.46 -11.70
N GLN A 55 31.49 16.47 -12.75
CA GLN A 55 31.06 16.56 -14.15
C GLN A 55 30.26 15.32 -14.57
N ARG A 56 30.65 14.12 -14.14
CA ARG A 56 29.89 12.88 -14.40
C ARG A 56 28.51 12.89 -13.75
N LYS A 57 28.42 13.33 -12.50
CA LYS A 57 27.14 13.49 -11.79
C LYS A 57 26.24 14.54 -12.45
N ALA A 58 26.80 15.68 -12.86
CA ALA A 58 26.07 16.71 -13.58
C ALA A 58 25.54 16.18 -14.92
N ARG A 59 26.38 15.47 -15.69
CA ARG A 59 25.97 14.87 -16.96
C ARG A 59 24.88 13.83 -16.80
N ARG A 60 25.03 12.92 -15.82
CA ARG A 60 24.01 11.93 -15.46
C ARG A 60 22.67 12.61 -15.14
N PHE A 61 22.71 13.68 -14.36
CA PHE A 61 21.51 14.46 -14.01
C PHE A 61 20.85 15.06 -15.26
N GLU A 62 21.61 15.69 -16.16
CA GLU A 62 21.08 16.26 -17.42
C GLU A 62 20.42 15.19 -18.30
N VAL A 63 21.05 14.02 -18.42
CA VAL A 63 20.50 12.88 -19.18
C VAL A 63 19.16 12.46 -18.58
N LEU A 64 19.10 12.23 -17.27
CA LEU A 64 17.87 11.79 -16.61
C LEU A 64 16.77 12.87 -16.61
N LEU A 65 17.14 14.15 -16.53
CA LEU A 65 16.19 15.27 -16.53
C LEU A 65 15.37 15.32 -17.82
N THR A 66 15.99 14.98 -18.95
CA THR A 66 15.35 15.00 -20.27
C THR A 66 14.82 13.62 -20.72
N HIS A 67 15.10 12.57 -19.95
CA HIS A 67 14.70 11.21 -20.29
C HIS A 67 13.23 10.93 -19.94
N GLN A 68 12.36 10.95 -20.95
CA GLN A 68 10.91 10.84 -20.77
C GLN A 68 10.46 9.58 -20.01
N GLU A 69 11.05 8.42 -20.30
CA GLU A 69 10.69 7.17 -19.62
C GLU A 69 11.06 7.19 -18.14
N TYR A 70 12.20 7.81 -17.80
CA TYR A 70 12.62 7.97 -16.40
C TYR A 70 11.67 8.90 -15.66
N GLN A 71 11.36 10.06 -16.22
CA GLN A 71 10.41 11.02 -15.63
C GLN A 71 9.02 10.38 -15.43
N THR A 72 8.57 9.59 -16.41
CA THR A 72 7.30 8.86 -16.33
C THR A 72 7.35 7.80 -15.23
N ALA A 73 8.45 7.05 -15.11
CA ALA A 73 8.64 6.03 -14.08
C ALA A 73 8.66 6.64 -12.68
N VAL A 74 9.38 7.75 -12.46
CA VAL A 74 9.41 8.48 -11.18
C VAL A 74 8.02 8.96 -10.78
N ASN A 75 7.29 9.61 -11.69
CA ASN A 75 5.91 10.05 -11.44
C ASN A 75 4.97 8.88 -11.13
N THR A 76 5.14 7.77 -11.85
CA THR A 76 4.35 6.55 -11.61
C THR A 76 4.66 5.97 -10.24
N LEU A 77 5.92 5.93 -9.83
CA LEU A 77 6.34 5.47 -8.50
C LEU A 77 5.72 6.35 -7.40
N MET A 78 5.74 7.67 -7.56
CA MET A 78 5.12 8.59 -6.61
C MET A 78 3.62 8.30 -6.45
N ARG A 79 2.90 8.14 -7.58
CA ARG A 79 1.47 7.81 -7.57
C ARG A 79 1.20 6.47 -6.90
N LEU A 80 1.91 5.42 -7.29
CA LEU A 80 1.74 4.08 -6.72
C LEU A 80 2.03 4.05 -5.22
N THR A 81 3.01 4.83 -4.75
CA THR A 81 3.33 4.97 -3.33
C THR A 81 2.16 5.60 -2.56
N ALA A 82 1.54 6.64 -3.11
CA ALA A 82 0.34 7.24 -2.53
C ALA A 82 -0.84 6.27 -2.54
N ASP A 83 -1.07 5.57 -3.66
CA ASP A 83 -2.14 4.58 -3.80
C ASP A 83 -1.96 3.43 -2.79
N LYS A 84 -0.72 2.96 -2.57
CA LYS A 84 -0.41 1.95 -1.56
C LYS A 84 -0.74 2.44 -0.16
N ALA A 85 -0.36 3.66 0.19
CA ALA A 85 -0.69 4.24 1.49
C ALA A 85 -2.21 4.29 1.71
N ASN A 86 -2.97 4.68 0.70
CA ASN A 86 -4.43 4.69 0.74
C ASN A 86 -5.02 3.28 0.88
N ALA A 87 -4.49 2.29 0.15
CA ALA A 87 -4.93 0.91 0.24
C ALA A 87 -4.65 0.30 1.63
N ILE A 88 -3.51 0.63 2.24
CA ILE A 88 -3.19 0.23 3.62
C ILE A 88 -4.19 0.87 4.60
N ALA A 89 -4.46 2.17 4.46
CA ALA A 89 -5.44 2.84 5.32
C ALA A 89 -6.82 2.20 5.21
N HIS A 90 -7.24 1.81 4.00
CA HIS A 90 -8.49 1.10 3.78
C HIS A 90 -8.53 -0.29 4.42
N LEU A 91 -7.45 -1.07 4.28
CA LEU A 91 -7.31 -2.37 4.93
C LEU A 91 -7.43 -2.26 6.45
N GLU A 92 -6.73 -1.29 7.06
CA GLU A 92 -6.79 -1.06 8.50
C GLU A 92 -8.17 -0.58 8.95
N TYR A 93 -8.83 0.25 8.14
CA TYR A 93 -10.22 0.64 8.40
C TYR A 93 -11.15 -0.58 8.47
N LEU A 94 -11.06 -1.51 7.51
CA LEU A 94 -11.87 -2.74 7.52
C LEU A 94 -11.56 -3.64 8.73
N ARG A 95 -10.28 -3.77 9.11
CA ARG A 95 -9.86 -4.54 10.29
C ARG A 95 -10.40 -3.94 11.59
N ASN A 96 -10.40 -2.62 11.70
CA ASN A 96 -10.94 -1.90 12.85
C ASN A 96 -12.47 -2.05 12.92
N GLN A 97 -13.16 -1.86 11.80
CA GLN A 97 -14.61 -2.08 11.71
C GLN A 97 -15.00 -3.51 12.11
N PHE A 98 -14.26 -4.52 11.62
CA PHE A 98 -14.50 -5.91 12.00
C PHE A 98 -14.29 -6.13 13.50
N SER A 99 -13.29 -5.47 14.09
CA SER A 99 -13.01 -5.57 15.52
C SER A 99 -14.12 -4.96 16.36
N VAL A 100 -14.65 -3.80 15.96
CA VAL A 100 -15.83 -3.19 16.59
C VAL A 100 -17.04 -4.11 16.48
N ALA A 101 -17.35 -4.61 15.28
CA ALA A 101 -18.50 -5.48 15.06
C ALA A 101 -18.44 -6.78 15.90
N LYS A 102 -17.23 -7.35 16.10
CA LYS A 102 -17.05 -8.51 17.00
C LYS A 102 -17.36 -8.17 18.46
N LEU A 103 -16.95 -6.99 18.93
CA LEU A 103 -17.21 -6.56 20.31
C LEU A 103 -18.69 -6.30 20.53
N GLU A 104 -19.36 -5.66 19.58
CA GLU A 104 -20.80 -5.43 19.62
C GLU A 104 -21.58 -6.75 19.65
N ALA A 105 -21.22 -7.71 18.80
CA ALA A 105 -21.86 -9.03 18.79
C ALA A 105 -21.65 -9.79 20.11
N ARG A 106 -20.46 -9.71 20.72
CA ARG A 106 -20.19 -10.31 22.03
C ARG A 106 -20.99 -9.66 23.14
N LEU A 107 -21.12 -8.32 23.12
CA LEU A 107 -21.94 -7.60 24.08
C LEU A 107 -23.41 -8.00 23.96
N GLU A 108 -23.90 -8.17 22.73
CA GLU A 108 -25.28 -8.61 22.49
C GLU A 108 -25.53 -10.03 23.01
N ILE A 109 -24.60 -10.96 22.76
CA ILE A 109 -24.65 -12.31 23.32
C ILE A 109 -24.65 -12.27 24.86
N ALA A 110 -23.79 -11.45 25.46
CA ALA A 110 -23.71 -11.33 26.91
C ALA A 110 -25.03 -10.80 27.52
N LYS A 111 -25.64 -9.78 26.92
CA LYS A 111 -26.96 -9.26 27.34
C LYS A 111 -28.04 -10.34 27.27
N GLN A 112 -28.09 -11.09 26.18
CA GLN A 112 -29.06 -12.18 26.00
C GLN A 112 -28.90 -13.27 27.06
N LEU A 113 -27.66 -13.62 27.42
CA LEU A 113 -27.38 -14.59 28.49
C LEU A 113 -27.83 -14.06 29.87
N THR A 114 -27.51 -12.81 30.20
CA THR A 114 -27.94 -12.20 31.48
C THR A 114 -29.46 -12.10 31.57
N ASP A 115 -30.14 -11.73 30.48
CA ASP A 115 -31.61 -11.70 30.42
C ASP A 115 -32.22 -13.09 30.59
N PHE A 116 -31.58 -14.13 30.04
CA PHE A 116 -32.02 -15.52 30.17
C PHE A 116 -31.87 -16.03 31.60
N GLU A 117 -30.71 -15.83 32.23
CA GLU A 117 -30.45 -16.19 33.63
C GLU A 117 -31.42 -15.45 34.58
N SER A 118 -31.71 -14.18 34.29
CA SER A 118 -32.67 -13.38 35.07
C SER A 118 -34.10 -13.93 34.99
N ARG A 119 -34.49 -14.51 33.84
CA ARG A 119 -35.82 -15.14 33.68
C ARG A 119 -35.90 -16.49 34.38
N GLU A 120 -34.85 -17.32 34.29
CA GLU A 120 -34.78 -18.59 35.02
C GLU A 120 -34.83 -18.40 36.53
N LEU A 121 -34.13 -17.38 37.08
CA LEU A 121 -34.13 -17.08 38.51
C LEU A 121 -35.48 -16.60 39.06
N VAL A 122 -36.35 -16.05 38.20
CA VAL A 122 -37.69 -15.56 38.58
C VAL A 122 -38.77 -16.64 38.37
N GLY A 123 -38.43 -17.81 37.84
CA GLY A 123 -39.34 -18.95 37.72
C GLY A 123 -40.51 -18.72 36.74
N LEU A 124 -40.30 -17.93 35.68
CA LEU A 124 -41.22 -17.76 34.56
C LEU A 124 -40.89 -18.73 33.42
#